data_AF-A0A538FGF6-F1
#
_entry.id   AF-A0A538FGF6-F1
#
_cell.length_a   1.000
_cell.length_b   1.000
_cell.length_c   1.000
_cell.angle_alpha   90.00
_cell.angle_beta   90.00
_cell.angle_gamma   90.00
#
_symmetry.space_group_name_H-M   'P 1'
#
loop_
_entity.id
_entity.type
_entity.pdbx_description
1 polymer ?
#
loop_
_entity_poly.entity_id
_entity_poly.type
_entity_poly.pdbx_seq_one_letter_code
_entity_poly.pdbx_strand_id
1 'polypeptide(L)'
;AETGRTLVHGFDDPNVIAGHGTIALELEEDAPDADVIVVPAGGGGLVSGIAAAARGRVVAVEPQGSRALHEGLRAGHPVTVQPQSIADGLSAPFAGENCIAVCQARGVES
;
A
#
# COMPACT_ATOMS: atom_id res chain seq x y z
N ALA A 1 19.48 18.41 -4.49
CA ALA A 1 20.01 17.34 -5.37
C ALA A 1 21.50 17.61 -5.58
N GLU A 2 22.37 16.94 -4.83
CA GLU A 2 23.82 17.23 -4.82
C GLU A 2 24.65 16.14 -5.52
N THR A 3 24.11 14.93 -5.69
CA THR A 3 24.86 13.76 -6.19
C THR A 3 24.48 13.34 -7.61
N GLY A 4 23.46 13.94 -8.24
CA GLY A 4 22.97 13.57 -9.56
C GLY A 4 22.29 12.18 -9.66
N ARG A 5 22.06 11.51 -8.53
CA ARG A 5 21.38 10.19 -8.49
C ARG A 5 19.86 10.36 -8.49
N THR A 6 19.17 9.42 -9.14
CA THR A 6 17.70 9.32 -9.08
C THR A 6 17.29 8.65 -7.76
N LEU A 7 16.39 9.31 -7.02
CA LEU A 7 15.74 8.68 -5.87
C LEU A 7 14.72 7.66 -6.37
N VAL A 8 14.81 6.43 -5.88
CA VAL A 8 13.79 5.40 -6.08
C VAL A 8 13.01 5.28 -4.77
N HIS A 9 11.76 5.74 -4.75
CA HIS A 9 10.94 5.69 -3.54
C HIS A 9 10.49 4.24 -3.28
N GLY A 10 10.60 3.76 -2.04
CA GLY A 10 10.24 2.37 -1.71
C GLY A 10 8.75 2.04 -1.78
N PHE A 11 7.87 3.00 -2.08
CA PHE A 11 6.42 2.76 -2.12
C PHE A 11 5.61 3.83 -2.88
N ASP A 12 5.96 5.12 -2.78
CA ASP A 12 5.16 6.21 -3.36
C ASP A 12 5.59 6.60 -4.79
N ASP A 13 6.22 5.68 -5.51
CA ASP A 13 6.57 5.83 -6.93
C ASP A 13 5.57 5.04 -7.79
N PRO A 14 4.96 5.64 -8.83
CA PRO A 14 3.99 4.95 -9.68
C PRO A 14 4.51 3.65 -10.32
N ASN A 15 5.79 3.55 -10.67
CA ASN A 15 6.35 2.33 -11.24
C ASN A 15 6.53 1.24 -10.18
N VAL A 16 6.89 1.64 -8.94
CA VAL A 16 6.95 0.70 -7.81
C VAL A 16 5.56 0.17 -7.47
N ILE A 17 4.54 1.03 -7.45
CA ILE A 17 3.14 0.63 -7.26
C ILE A 17 2.69 -0.33 -8.36
N ALA A 18 2.93 0.01 -9.64
CA ALA A 18 2.56 -0.82 -10.77
C ALA A 18 3.26 -2.19 -10.72
N GLY A 19 4.54 -2.22 -10.34
CA GLY A 19 5.29 -3.46 -10.16
C GLY A 19 4.68 -4.36 -9.08
N HIS A 20 4.27 -3.81 -7.93
CA HIS A 20 3.56 -4.61 -6.92
C HIS A 20 2.20 -5.13 -7.41
N GLY A 21 1.55 -4.41 -8.31
CA GLY A 21 0.26 -4.82 -8.89
C GLY A 21 0.31 -6.10 -9.71
N THR A 22 1.48 -6.52 -10.20
CA THR A 22 1.60 -7.79 -10.94
C THR A 22 1.26 -9.00 -10.07
N ILE A 23 1.44 -8.90 -8.75
CA ILE A 23 1.04 -9.94 -7.79
C ILE A 23 -0.47 -10.20 -7.88
N ALA A 24 -1.29 -9.18 -8.11
CA ALA A 24 -2.73 -9.38 -8.27
C ALA A 24 -3.06 -10.14 -9.57
N LEU A 25 -2.27 -9.95 -10.64
CA LEU A 25 -2.43 -10.70 -11.88
C LEU A 25 -2.06 -12.18 -11.67
N GLU A 26 -0.98 -12.44 -10.94
CA GLU A 26 -0.59 -13.81 -10.56
C GLU A 26 -1.66 -14.46 -9.69
N LEU A 27 -2.24 -13.73 -8.73
CA LEU A 27 -3.35 -14.22 -7.90
C LEU A 27 -4.62 -14.52 -8.71
N GLU A 28 -4.93 -13.75 -9.76
CA GLU A 28 -6.06 -14.05 -10.65
C GLU A 28 -5.86 -15.37 -11.43
N GLU A 29 -4.61 -15.71 -11.75
CA GLU A 29 -4.26 -16.96 -12.44
C GLU A 29 -4.26 -18.15 -11.49
N ASP A 30 -3.62 -18.01 -10.32
CA ASP A 30 -3.41 -19.10 -9.36
C ASP A 30 -4.62 -19.36 -8.44
N ALA A 31 -5.43 -18.32 -8.17
CA ALA A 31 -6.56 -18.37 -7.25
C ALA A 31 -7.78 -17.59 -7.81
N PRO A 32 -8.35 -18.00 -8.95
CA PRO A 32 -9.40 -17.25 -9.67
C PRO A 32 -10.71 -17.08 -8.87
N ASP A 33 -10.95 -17.94 -7.88
CA ASP A 33 -12.15 -17.92 -7.04
C ASP A 33 -11.97 -17.11 -5.75
N ALA A 34 -10.86 -16.39 -5.58
CA ALA A 34 -10.60 -15.58 -4.39
C ALA A 34 -11.43 -14.29 -4.38
N ASP A 35 -12.38 -14.19 -3.44
CA ASP A 35 -13.24 -13.00 -3.29
C ASP A 35 -12.56 -11.83 -2.54
N VAL A 36 -11.58 -12.15 -1.68
CA VAL A 36 -10.94 -11.20 -0.77
C VAL A 36 -9.43 -11.40 -0.74
N ILE A 37 -8.68 -10.31 -0.95
CA ILE A 37 -7.22 -10.28 -0.86
C ILE A 37 -6.84 -9.45 0.36
N VAL A 38 -6.18 -10.08 1.32
CA VAL A 38 -5.71 -9.45 2.56
C VAL A 38 -4.24 -9.09 2.39
N VAL A 39 -3.90 -7.80 2.50
CA VAL A 39 -2.58 -7.28 2.15
C VAL A 39 -1.96 -6.54 3.34
N PRO A 40 -0.72 -6.87 3.75
CA PRO A 40 -0.03 -6.09 4.77
C PRO A 40 0.29 -4.69 4.25
N ALA A 41 0.09 -3.68 5.09
CA ALA A 41 0.33 -2.28 4.74
C ALA A 41 1.33 -1.61 5.69
N GLY A 42 2.25 -0.86 5.09
CA GLY A 42 3.08 0.13 5.76
C GLY A 42 2.92 1.47 5.03
N GLY A 43 3.83 1.77 4.10
CA GLY A 43 3.73 2.99 3.26
C GLY A 43 2.63 2.92 2.18
N GLY A 44 2.03 1.75 1.98
CA GLY A 44 0.88 1.55 1.08
C GLY A 44 1.20 1.09 -0.34
N GLY A 45 2.48 0.94 -0.72
CA GLY A 45 2.87 0.60 -2.10
C GLY A 45 2.37 -0.78 -2.59
N LEU A 46 2.44 -1.80 -1.73
CA LEU A 46 1.97 -3.15 -2.07
C LEU A 46 0.45 -3.20 -2.23
N VAL A 47 -0.28 -2.73 -1.22
CA VAL A 47 -1.75 -2.76 -1.22
C VAL A 47 -2.36 -1.87 -2.29
N SER A 48 -1.76 -0.70 -2.56
CA SER A 48 -2.21 0.15 -3.67
C SER A 48 -1.97 -0.52 -5.02
N GLY A 49 -0.82 -1.17 -5.22
CA GLY A 49 -0.53 -1.94 -6.43
C GLY A 49 -1.53 -3.08 -6.64
N ILE A 50 -1.73 -3.91 -5.62
CA ILE A 50 -2.70 -5.01 -5.66
C ILE A 50 -4.10 -4.47 -5.94
N ALA A 51 -4.55 -3.44 -5.22
CA ALA A 51 -5.88 -2.85 -5.43
C ALA A 51 -6.07 -2.24 -6.82
N ALA A 52 -4.99 -1.76 -7.46
CA ALA A 52 -5.07 -1.22 -8.81
C ALA A 52 -5.39 -2.27 -9.87
N ALA A 53 -4.99 -3.53 -9.64
CA ALA A 53 -5.12 -4.63 -10.60
C ALA A 53 -6.15 -5.70 -10.17
N ALA A 54 -6.48 -5.81 -8.89
CA ALA A 54 -7.42 -6.80 -8.38
C ALA A 54 -8.86 -6.57 -8.84
N ARG A 55 -9.59 -7.65 -9.13
CA ARG A 55 -11.05 -7.66 -9.34
C ARG A 55 -11.86 -7.83 -8.05
N GLY A 56 -11.27 -8.47 -7.04
CA GLY A 56 -11.92 -8.77 -5.76
C GLY A 56 -11.81 -7.64 -4.73
N ARG A 57 -12.30 -7.90 -3.52
CA ARG A 57 -12.18 -6.97 -2.39
C ARG A 57 -10.76 -6.98 -1.85
N VAL A 58 -10.21 -5.81 -1.53
CA VAL A 58 -8.86 -5.68 -0.95
C VAL A 58 -8.96 -5.08 0.44
N VAL A 59 -8.36 -5.77 1.42
CA VAL A 59 -8.33 -5.37 2.82
C VAL A 59 -6.88 -5.18 3.24
N ALA A 60 -6.53 -3.93 3.59
CA ALA A 60 -5.24 -3.61 4.18
C ALA A 60 -5.20 -4.06 5.64
N VAL A 61 -4.05 -4.59 6.07
CA VAL A 61 -3.81 -4.98 7.46
C VAL A 61 -2.54 -4.32 7.97
N GLU A 62 -2.68 -3.64 9.10
CA GLU A 62 -1.61 -2.89 9.75
C GLU A 62 -1.44 -3.33 11.21
N PRO A 63 -0.21 -3.26 11.77
CA PRO A 63 -0.03 -3.36 13.22
C PRO A 63 -0.78 -2.22 13.93
N GLN A 64 -1.38 -2.50 15.08
CA GLN A 64 -2.10 -1.48 15.86
C GLN A 64 -1.23 -0.25 16.20
N GLY A 65 0.09 -0.45 16.40
CA GLY A 65 1.04 0.62 16.66
C GLY A 65 1.70 1.24 15.41
N SER A 66 1.32 0.84 14.19
CA SER A 66 1.90 1.36 12.93
C SER A 66 0.82 1.46 11.85
N ARG A 67 -0.07 2.44 11.99
CA ARG A 67 -1.32 2.58 11.21
C ARG A 67 -1.26 3.70 10.17
N ALA A 68 -0.17 3.77 9.43
CA ALA A 68 0.12 4.90 8.54
C ALA A 68 -0.90 5.03 7.39
N LEU A 69 -1.34 3.91 6.82
CA LEU A 69 -2.32 3.89 5.74
C LEU A 69 -3.72 4.18 6.27
N HIS A 70 -4.16 3.57 7.37
CA HIS A 70 -5.46 3.84 7.96
C HIS A 70 -5.64 5.33 8.29
N GLU A 71 -4.63 5.94 8.91
CA GLU A 71 -4.65 7.37 9.24
C GLU A 71 -4.67 8.25 7.97
N GLY A 72 -3.89 7.88 6.94
CA GLY A 72 -3.88 8.57 5.65
C GLY A 72 -5.20 8.47 4.88
N LEU A 73 -5.83 7.30 4.86
CA LEU A 73 -7.13 7.08 4.22
C LEU A 73 -8.23 7.89 4.90
N ARG A 74 -8.21 7.93 6.25
CA ARG A 74 -9.15 8.70 7.06
C ARG A 74 -9.01 10.21 6.83
N ALA A 75 -7.79 10.71 6.69
CA ALA A 75 -7.51 12.13 6.46
C ALA A 75 -7.64 12.54 4.99
N GLY A 76 -7.48 11.61 4.05
CA GLY A 76 -7.41 11.86 2.61
C GLY A 76 -6.08 12.44 2.13
N HIS A 77 -5.05 12.42 2.98
CA HIS A 77 -3.70 12.87 2.68
C HIS A 77 -2.69 12.18 3.62
N PRO A 78 -1.38 12.17 3.31
CA PRO A 78 -0.38 11.60 4.20
C PRO A 78 -0.44 12.21 5.61
N VAL A 79 -0.39 11.33 6.62
CA VAL A 79 -0.32 11.70 8.04
C VAL A 79 0.91 11.02 8.65
N THR A 80 1.72 11.80 9.35
CA THR A 80 2.88 11.26 10.06
C THR A 80 2.43 10.53 11.32
N VAL A 81 2.83 9.27 11.44
CA VAL A 81 2.66 8.42 12.62
C VAL A 81 4.02 8.10 13.24
N GLN A 82 4.02 7.60 14.47
CA GLN A 82 5.21 7.02 15.11
C GLN A 82 5.04 5.51 15.22
N PRO A 83 5.61 4.73 14.27
CA PRO A 83 5.48 3.28 14.26
C PRO A 83 6.07 2.61 15.50
N GLN A 84 5.30 1.70 16.09
CA GLN A 84 5.72 0.82 17.18
C GLN A 84 5.19 -0.59 16.91
N SER A 85 6.05 -1.46 16.37
CA SER A 85 5.70 -2.83 16.05
C SER A 85 6.96 -3.70 15.90
N ILE A 86 6.80 -5.01 16.05
CA ILE A 86 7.83 -5.99 15.64
C ILE A 86 7.86 -6.19 14.11
N ALA A 87 6.80 -5.77 13.40
CA ALA A 87 6.72 -5.80 11.93
C ALA A 87 7.45 -4.57 11.37
N ASP A 88 8.78 -4.64 11.34
CA ASP A 88 9.68 -3.59 10.88
C ASP A 88 9.40 -3.16 9.43
N GLY A 89 9.12 -4.12 8.53
CA GLY A 89 8.75 -3.84 7.14
C GLY A 89 7.45 -3.04 6.96
N LEU A 90 6.61 -2.95 8.00
CA LEU A 90 5.36 -2.18 8.00
C LEU A 90 5.48 -0.86 8.77
N SER A 91 6.69 -0.48 9.19
CA SER A 91 6.96 0.69 10.03
C SER A 91 7.22 1.97 9.23
N ALA A 92 6.51 2.18 8.12
CA ALA A 92 6.59 3.45 7.41
C ALA A 92 5.96 4.56 8.27
N PRO A 93 6.60 5.72 8.43
CA PRO A 93 6.08 6.79 9.27
C PRO A 93 4.91 7.55 8.62
N PHE A 94 4.56 7.26 7.37
CA PHE A 94 3.40 7.80 6.66
C PHE A 94 3.07 6.87 5.47
N ALA A 95 1.84 6.94 4.98
CA ALA A 95 1.47 6.36 3.69
C ALA A 95 1.64 7.38 2.56
N GLY A 96 2.07 6.89 1.38
CA GLY A 96 2.34 7.72 0.21
C GLY A 96 1.08 8.38 -0.35
N GLU A 97 1.22 9.54 -1.00
CA GLU A 97 0.09 10.27 -1.57
C GLU A 97 -0.55 9.48 -2.72
N ASN A 98 0.26 8.89 -3.61
CA ASN A 98 -0.23 8.03 -4.68
C ASN A 98 -0.88 6.78 -4.11
N CYS A 99 -0.30 6.21 -3.05
CA CYS A 99 -0.83 5.03 -2.39
C CYS A 99 -2.22 5.28 -1.82
N ILE A 100 -2.41 6.40 -1.10
CA ILE A 100 -3.70 6.83 -0.53
C ILE A 100 -4.72 7.06 -1.66
N ALA A 101 -4.34 7.80 -2.70
CA ALA A 101 -5.23 8.11 -3.82
C ALA A 101 -5.75 6.83 -4.51
N VAL A 102 -4.86 5.87 -4.79
CA VAL A 102 -5.22 4.58 -5.40
C VAL A 102 -6.13 3.78 -4.47
N CYS A 103 -5.77 3.67 -3.18
CA CYS A 103 -6.56 2.91 -2.21
C CYS A 103 -7.98 3.50 -2.02
N GLN A 104 -8.12 4.82 -1.99
CA GLN A 104 -9.42 5.49 -1.94
C GLN A 104 -10.24 5.24 -3.21
N ALA A 105 -9.62 5.39 -4.40
CA ALA A 105 -10.29 5.17 -5.67
C ALA A 105 -10.77 3.71 -5.85
N ARG A 106 -10.10 2.76 -5.20
CA ARG A 106 -10.41 1.33 -5.24
C ARG A 106 -11.23 0.83 -4.05
N GLY A 107 -11.57 1.70 -3.11
CA GLY A 107 -12.38 1.34 -1.94
C GLY A 107 -11.69 0.32 -1.02
N VAL A 108 -10.37 0.41 -0.85
CA VAL A 108 -9.62 -0.46 0.06
C VAL A 108 -10.08 -0.25 1.51
N GLU A 109 -10.40 -1.35 2.19
CA GLU A 109 -10.75 -1.37 3.61
C GLU A 109 -9.47 -1.41 4.47
N SER A 110 -9.42 -0.68 5.60
CA SER A 110 -8.23 -0.60 6.48
C SER A 110 -8.56 -0.33 7.94
#